data_AF-A0A812CAI6-F1
#
_entry.id   AF-A0A812CAI6-F1
#
_cell.length_a   1.000
_cell.length_b   1.000
_cell.length_c   1.000
_cell.angle_alpha   90.00
_cell.angle_beta   90.00
_cell.angle_gamma   90.00
#
_symmetry.space_group_name_H-M   'P 1'
#
loop_
_entity.id
_entity.type
_entity.pdbx_description
1 polymer ?
#
loop_
_entity_poly.entity_id
_entity_poly.type
_entity_poly.pdbx_seq_one_letter_code
_entity_poly.pdbx_strand_id
1 'polypeptide(L)'
;MSASQRKTLSIFEQLELIDDVKVKKLKLAAAAKKYGIGYSIAAKILKKEDDLRSCMQMNENTNRKRKRQSVHKDVNEALTQWFTQACAHGATVTDHVIRQKASQLAVNLEVDFEPSNGWLMRWKQANNVSFKKFHGESTSADHGSANEWVTNVLLQLFRGYDPKDVWNCDETGIFYKAMPSGSLRFSGDEQSNGTKVPKDRLTMQTWTAVKSKL
;
A
#
# COMPACT_ATOMS: atom_id res chain seq x y z
N MET A 1 -23.30 9.77 -36.90
CA MET A 1 -21.84 9.59 -36.88
C MET A 1 -21.37 9.57 -35.44
N SER A 2 -20.88 8.42 -34.94
CA SER A 2 -20.31 8.31 -33.60
C SER A 2 -19.02 9.13 -33.53
N ALA A 3 -18.93 10.10 -32.62
CA ALA A 3 -17.70 10.86 -32.41
C ALA A 3 -16.61 9.88 -31.95
N SER A 4 -15.58 9.71 -32.79
CA SER A 4 -14.40 8.89 -32.47
C SER A 4 -13.83 9.29 -31.11
N GLN A 5 -13.99 8.41 -30.12
CA GLN A 5 -13.51 8.66 -28.77
C GLN A 5 -11.99 8.78 -28.80
N ARG A 6 -11.45 9.92 -28.35
CA ARG A 6 -10.00 10.16 -28.29
C ARG A 6 -9.35 9.20 -27.29
N LYS A 7 -8.65 8.18 -27.78
CA LYS A 7 -7.87 7.27 -26.94
C LYS A 7 -6.71 8.03 -26.28
N THR A 8 -6.63 7.92 -24.94
CA THR A 8 -5.51 8.48 -24.16
C THR A 8 -4.71 7.32 -23.58
N LEU A 9 -3.40 7.31 -23.85
CA LEU A 9 -2.45 6.31 -23.36
C LEU A 9 -1.97 6.66 -21.94
N SER A 10 -1.73 5.64 -21.13
CA SER A 10 -1.02 5.73 -19.85
C SER A 10 0.45 6.07 -20.06
N ILE A 11 1.16 6.51 -19.01
CA ILE A 11 2.61 6.75 -19.07
C ILE A 11 3.34 5.46 -19.47
N PHE A 12 2.90 4.31 -18.95
CA PHE A 12 3.41 2.99 -19.32
C PHE A 12 3.28 2.71 -20.83
N GLU A 13 2.06 2.84 -21.39
CA GLU A 13 1.84 2.64 -22.83
C GLU A 13 2.58 3.67 -23.70
N GLN A 14 2.78 4.89 -23.19
CA GLN A 14 3.57 5.91 -23.88
C GLN A 14 5.05 5.55 -23.94
N LEU A 15 5.61 4.98 -22.86
CA LEU A 15 6.99 4.49 -22.82
C LEU A 15 7.17 3.25 -23.72
N GLU A 16 6.23 2.30 -23.71
CA GLU A 16 6.28 1.15 -24.63
C GLU A 16 6.25 1.59 -26.11
N LEU A 17 5.47 2.63 -26.43
CA LEU A 17 5.46 3.21 -27.78
C LEU A 17 6.82 3.79 -28.15
N ILE A 18 7.48 4.50 -27.23
CA ILE A 18 8.81 5.06 -27.44
C ILE A 18 9.82 3.94 -27.68
N ASP A 19 9.80 2.89 -26.86
CA ASP A 19 10.71 1.75 -26.98
C ASP A 19 10.45 0.94 -28.27
N ASP A 20 9.19 0.80 -28.70
CA ASP A 20 8.84 0.21 -29.98
C ASP A 20 9.46 0.97 -31.16
N VAL A 21 9.52 2.30 -31.10
CA VAL A 21 10.10 3.13 -32.17
C VAL A 21 11.63 3.18 -32.10
N LYS A 22 12.21 3.39 -30.90
CA LYS A 22 13.65 3.60 -30.74
C LYS A 22 14.44 2.29 -30.63
N VAL A 23 13.95 1.33 -29.84
CA VAL A 23 14.65 0.06 -29.58
C VAL A 23 14.29 -0.96 -30.66
N LYS A 24 12.99 -1.18 -30.90
CA LYS A 24 12.53 -2.15 -31.90
C LYS A 24 12.51 -1.60 -33.32
N LYS A 25 12.93 -0.34 -33.52
CA LYS A 25 13.05 0.35 -34.82
C LYS A 25 11.78 0.28 -35.67
N LEU A 26 10.60 0.24 -35.05
CA LEU A 26 9.34 0.28 -35.78
C LEU A 26 9.10 1.66 -36.38
N LYS A 27 8.54 1.70 -37.59
CA LYS A 27 8.09 2.97 -38.20
C LYS A 27 7.02 3.60 -37.30
N LEU A 28 7.09 4.92 -37.11
CA LEU A 28 6.18 5.66 -36.24
C LEU A 28 4.70 5.45 -36.60
N ALA A 29 4.38 5.33 -37.88
CA ALA A 29 3.01 5.02 -38.34
C ALA A 29 2.54 3.62 -37.90
N ALA A 30 3.43 2.63 -37.91
CA ALA A 30 3.11 1.26 -37.46
C ALA A 30 2.93 1.21 -35.93
N ALA A 31 3.80 1.90 -35.18
CA ALA A 31 3.66 2.04 -33.74
C ALA A 31 2.34 2.77 -33.38
N ALA A 32 2.04 3.90 -34.03
CA ALA A 32 0.79 4.64 -33.82
C ALA A 32 -0.45 3.77 -34.07
N LYS A 33 -0.43 2.96 -35.15
CA LYS A 33 -1.50 2.00 -35.46
C LYS A 33 -1.64 0.91 -34.39
N LYS A 34 -0.52 0.35 -33.90
CA LYS A 34 -0.49 -0.67 -32.83
C LYS A 34 -1.21 -0.16 -31.57
N TYR A 35 -0.96 1.08 -31.16
CA TYR A 35 -1.59 1.66 -29.97
C TYR A 35 -2.94 2.34 -30.26
N GLY A 36 -3.42 2.37 -31.51
CA GLY A 36 -4.70 2.96 -31.90
C GLY A 36 -4.76 4.48 -31.72
N ILE A 37 -3.64 5.18 -31.97
CA ILE A 37 -3.53 6.65 -31.87
C ILE A 37 -3.16 7.27 -33.22
N GLY A 38 -3.45 8.57 -33.39
CA GLY A 38 -3.04 9.31 -34.57
C GLY A 38 -1.53 9.56 -34.61
N TYR A 39 -0.96 9.61 -35.81
CA TYR A 39 0.48 9.86 -36.04
C TYR A 39 0.99 11.11 -35.30
N SER A 40 0.23 12.20 -35.34
CA SER A 40 0.59 13.46 -34.67
C SER A 40 0.67 13.34 -33.15
N ILE A 41 -0.11 12.43 -32.53
CA ILE A 41 -0.05 12.15 -31.10
C ILE A 41 1.20 11.33 -30.79
N ALA A 42 1.49 10.31 -31.59
CA ALA A 42 2.70 9.49 -31.43
C ALA A 42 3.99 10.33 -31.54
N ALA A 43 4.04 11.25 -32.51
CA ALA A 43 5.14 12.19 -32.67
C ALA A 43 5.29 13.14 -31.46
N LYS A 44 4.18 13.60 -30.87
CA LYS A 44 4.21 14.42 -29.64
C LYS A 44 4.69 13.64 -28.42
N ILE A 45 4.35 12.36 -28.31
CA ILE A 45 4.81 11.48 -27.23
C ILE A 45 6.33 11.31 -27.30
N LEU A 46 6.88 11.06 -28.49
CA LEU A 46 8.33 10.95 -28.69
C LEU A 46 9.10 12.21 -28.25
N LYS A 47 8.53 13.40 -28.44
CA LYS A 47 9.14 14.65 -28.00
C LYS A 47 9.14 14.83 -26.48
N LYS A 48 8.33 14.07 -25.73
CA LYS A 48 8.19 14.13 -24.27
C LYS A 48 8.90 12.97 -23.57
N GLU A 49 9.79 12.27 -24.26
CA GLU A 49 10.45 11.09 -23.72
C GLU A 49 11.20 11.37 -22.42
N ASP A 50 12.00 12.45 -22.38
CA ASP A 50 12.81 12.77 -21.21
C ASP A 50 11.94 13.01 -19.96
N ASP A 51 10.83 13.73 -20.12
CA ASP A 51 9.85 13.95 -19.06
C ASP A 51 9.20 12.63 -18.59
N LEU A 52 8.84 11.74 -19.53
CA LEU A 52 8.20 10.46 -19.23
C LEU A 52 9.14 9.48 -18.53
N ARG A 53 10.41 9.42 -18.96
CA ARG A 53 11.43 8.60 -18.31
C ARG A 53 11.77 9.12 -16.92
N SER A 54 11.82 10.44 -16.73
CA SER A 54 12.01 11.07 -15.42
C SER A 54 10.87 10.73 -14.45
N CYS A 55 9.62 10.74 -14.93
CA CYS A 55 8.46 10.30 -14.14
C CYS A 55 8.56 8.84 -13.67
N MET A 56 9.14 7.94 -14.49
CA MET A 56 9.34 6.53 -14.11
C MET A 56 10.39 6.38 -13.01
N GLN A 57 11.45 7.18 -13.02
CA GLN A 57 12.49 7.15 -11.97
C GLN A 57 12.00 7.66 -10.61
N MET A 58 11.00 8.54 -10.60
CA MET A 58 10.45 9.16 -9.38
C MET A 58 9.32 8.34 -8.72
N ASN A 59 9.18 7.05 -9.04
CA ASN A 59 8.10 6.17 -8.56
C ASN A 59 6.68 6.71 -8.83
N GLU A 60 6.48 7.58 -9.84
CA GLU A 60 5.15 8.06 -10.20
C GLU A 60 4.27 6.92 -10.74
N ASN A 61 2.95 7.04 -10.56
CA ASN A 61 1.99 6.07 -11.10
C ASN A 61 2.02 6.00 -12.63
N THR A 62 2.64 4.94 -13.17
CA THR A 62 2.81 4.71 -14.61
C THR A 62 1.50 4.36 -15.32
N ASN A 63 0.48 3.89 -14.58
CA ASN A 63 -0.87 3.66 -15.12
C ASN A 63 -1.67 4.97 -15.30
N ARG A 64 -1.16 6.10 -14.79
CA ARG A 64 -1.80 7.39 -14.93
C ARG A 64 -1.80 7.86 -16.39
N LYS A 65 -2.95 8.36 -16.85
CA LYS A 65 -3.15 8.87 -18.24
C LYS A 65 -2.96 10.38 -18.40
N ARG A 66 -3.04 11.15 -17.30
CA ARG A 66 -2.93 12.62 -17.32
C ARG A 66 -2.24 13.14 -16.06
N LYS A 67 -1.21 13.96 -16.22
CA LYS A 67 -0.61 14.74 -15.14
C LYS A 67 -1.47 15.97 -14.87
N ARG A 68 -2.28 15.91 -13.81
CA ARG A 68 -2.97 17.06 -13.23
C ARG A 68 -2.05 17.65 -12.17
N GLN A 69 -1.81 18.97 -12.26
CA GLN A 69 -1.13 19.70 -11.20
C GLN A 69 -2.09 19.82 -10.01
N SER A 70 -1.54 19.60 -8.81
CA SER A 70 -2.24 19.85 -7.56
C SER A 70 -2.11 21.33 -7.23
N VAL A 71 -3.13 21.92 -6.59
CA VAL A 71 -3.08 23.30 -6.08
C VAL A 71 -1.92 23.44 -5.08
N HIS A 72 -1.71 22.43 -4.25
CA HIS A 72 -0.67 22.41 -3.22
C HIS A 72 0.54 21.60 -3.69
N LYS A 73 1.09 21.93 -4.86
CA LYS A 73 2.20 21.19 -5.47
C LYS A 73 3.42 21.12 -4.54
N ASP A 74 3.79 22.25 -3.94
CA ASP A 74 5.00 22.39 -3.12
C ASP A 74 4.92 21.51 -1.86
N VAL A 75 3.77 21.49 -1.19
CA VAL A 75 3.51 20.60 -0.05
C VAL A 75 3.63 19.13 -0.45
N ASN A 76 3.09 18.74 -1.63
CA ASN A 76 3.18 17.36 -2.09
C ASN A 76 4.61 16.94 -2.40
N GLU A 77 5.41 17.81 -3.03
CA GLU A 77 6.80 17.53 -3.37
C GLU A 77 7.68 17.40 -2.11
N ALA A 78 7.55 18.34 -1.18
CA ALA A 78 8.25 18.28 0.11
C ALA A 78 7.85 17.02 0.91
N LEU A 79 6.57 16.65 0.88
CA LEU A 79 6.09 15.45 1.55
C LEU A 79 6.63 14.17 0.91
N THR A 80 6.69 14.10 -0.42
CA THR A 80 7.27 12.95 -1.13
C THR A 80 8.77 12.82 -0.80
N GLN A 81 9.53 13.92 -0.78
CA GLN A 81 10.94 13.90 -0.39
C GLN A 81 11.13 13.38 1.05
N TRP A 82 10.35 13.92 2.00
CA TRP A 82 10.38 13.45 3.38
C TRP A 82 9.99 11.97 3.49
N PHE A 83 8.96 11.54 2.77
CA PHE A 83 8.48 10.16 2.82
C PHE A 83 9.54 9.18 2.27
N THR A 84 10.25 9.55 1.21
CA THR A 84 11.39 8.79 0.68
C THR A 84 12.48 8.64 1.73
N GLN A 85 12.85 9.72 2.42
CA GLN A 85 13.84 9.68 3.50
C GLN A 85 13.35 8.82 4.66
N ALA A 86 12.11 8.98 5.10
CA ALA A 86 11.53 8.19 6.18
C ALA A 86 11.52 6.69 5.86
N CYS A 87 11.17 6.33 4.62
CA CYS A 87 11.20 4.95 4.17
C CYS A 87 12.63 4.39 4.15
N ALA A 88 13.60 5.15 3.64
CA ALA A 88 15.01 4.75 3.59
C ALA A 88 15.60 4.51 4.99
N HIS A 89 15.16 5.26 6.00
CA HIS A 89 15.58 5.07 7.40
C HIS A 89 14.77 3.99 8.14
N GLY A 90 13.92 3.23 7.44
CA GLY A 90 13.14 2.14 8.04
C GLY A 90 12.01 2.61 8.96
N ALA A 91 11.61 3.89 8.91
CA ALA A 91 10.55 4.41 9.76
C ALA A 91 9.19 3.74 9.45
N THR A 92 8.40 3.51 10.49
CA THR A 92 7.01 3.04 10.33
C THR A 92 6.11 4.24 10.09
N VAL A 93 5.60 4.37 8.88
CA VAL A 93 4.77 5.50 8.45
C VAL A 93 3.32 5.06 8.28
N THR A 94 2.41 5.75 8.96
CA THR A 94 0.95 5.52 8.89
C THR A 94 0.24 6.71 8.27
N ASP A 95 -1.04 6.53 7.90
CA ASP A 95 -1.88 7.61 7.34
C ASP A 95 -1.96 8.83 8.27
N HIS A 96 -1.95 8.63 9.59
CA HIS A 96 -1.92 9.72 10.57
C HIS A 96 -0.60 10.50 10.50
N VAL A 97 0.53 9.80 10.48
CA VAL A 97 1.86 10.42 10.42
C VAL A 97 2.01 11.24 9.14
N ILE A 98 1.51 10.74 8.00
CA ILE A 98 1.54 11.50 6.73
C ILE A 98 0.72 12.78 6.82
N ARG A 99 -0.51 12.72 7.34
CA ARG A 99 -1.36 13.91 7.49
C ARG A 99 -0.71 14.93 8.42
N GLN A 100 -0.21 14.50 9.57
CA GLN A 100 0.47 15.38 10.53
C GLN A 100 1.70 16.04 9.90
N LYS A 101 2.51 15.28 9.15
CA LYS A 101 3.68 15.83 8.47
C LYS A 101 3.29 16.81 7.37
N ALA A 102 2.23 16.53 6.62
CA ALA A 102 1.72 17.42 5.58
C ALA A 102 1.21 18.75 6.16
N SER A 103 0.51 18.73 7.30
CA SER A 103 0.14 19.94 8.04
C SER A 103 1.36 20.75 8.48
N GLN A 104 2.40 20.10 9.01
CA GLN A 104 3.64 20.79 9.39
C GLN A 104 4.33 21.43 8.18
N LEU A 105 4.38 20.73 7.04
CA LEU A 105 4.96 21.27 5.82
C LEU A 105 4.16 22.45 5.28
N ALA A 106 2.83 22.42 5.37
CA ALA A 106 1.99 23.55 4.96
C ALA A 106 2.22 24.80 5.80
N VAL A 107 2.36 24.65 7.13
CA VAL A 107 2.73 25.77 8.01
C VAL A 107 4.10 26.33 7.63
N ASN A 108 5.10 25.46 7.42
CA ASN A 108 6.45 25.89 7.07
C ASN A 108 6.56 26.57 5.69
N LEU A 109 5.66 26.22 4.77
CA LEU A 109 5.60 26.81 3.43
C LEU A 109 4.60 27.98 3.35
N GLU A 110 3.97 28.35 4.46
CA GLU A 110 2.94 29.40 4.53
C GLU A 110 1.78 29.20 3.54
N VAL A 111 1.38 27.94 3.34
CA VAL A 111 0.28 27.56 2.44
C VAL A 111 -0.96 27.23 3.25
N ASP A 112 -2.09 27.84 2.90
CA ASP A 112 -3.39 27.43 3.42
C ASP A 112 -3.77 26.04 2.86
N PHE A 113 -3.54 25.01 3.67
CA PHE A 113 -3.75 23.64 3.27
C PHE A 113 -4.11 22.76 4.47
N GLU A 114 -5.26 22.09 4.37
CA GLU A 114 -5.70 21.08 5.32
C GLU A 114 -5.66 19.68 4.68
N PRO A 115 -4.87 18.73 5.22
CA PRO A 115 -4.73 17.39 4.66
C PRO A 115 -5.97 16.53 4.92
N SER A 116 -6.95 16.67 4.03
CA SER A 116 -8.16 15.83 4.02
C SER A 116 -7.87 14.36 3.66
N ASN A 117 -8.81 13.48 4.01
CA ASN A 117 -8.74 12.06 3.61
C ASN A 117 -8.72 11.88 2.09
N GLY A 118 -9.48 12.71 1.36
CA GLY A 118 -9.53 12.67 -0.10
C GLY A 118 -8.21 13.10 -0.74
N TRP A 119 -7.53 14.11 -0.16
CA TRP A 119 -6.18 14.48 -0.58
C TRP A 119 -5.19 13.35 -0.33
N LEU A 120 -5.18 12.75 0.87
CA LEU A 120 -4.25 11.68 1.23
C LEU A 120 -4.40 10.48 0.28
N MET A 121 -5.63 10.07 -0.03
CA MET A 121 -5.91 8.99 -0.99
C MET A 121 -5.31 9.31 -2.36
N ARG A 122 -5.48 10.53 -2.86
CA ARG A 122 -4.93 10.97 -4.16
C ARG A 122 -3.41 11.03 -4.15
N TRP A 123 -2.81 11.54 -3.07
CA TRP A 123 -1.35 11.58 -2.91
C TRP A 123 -0.76 10.17 -2.90
N LYS A 124 -1.36 9.23 -2.15
CA LYS A 124 -0.92 7.81 -2.16
C LYS A 124 -1.02 7.20 -3.55
N GLN A 125 -2.14 7.40 -4.25
CA GLN A 125 -2.32 6.91 -5.62
C GLN A 125 -1.34 7.52 -6.64
N ALA A 126 -0.99 8.80 -6.48
CA ALA A 126 -0.07 9.49 -7.37
C ALA A 126 1.37 8.98 -7.21
N ASN A 127 1.76 8.66 -5.98
CA ASN A 127 3.11 8.20 -5.61
C ASN A 127 3.22 6.67 -5.48
N ASN A 128 2.22 5.90 -5.93
CA ASN A 128 2.16 4.44 -5.78
C ASN A 128 2.42 3.93 -4.34
N VAL A 129 1.91 4.63 -3.33
CA VAL A 129 2.10 4.25 -1.93
C VAL A 129 1.02 3.25 -1.51
N SER A 130 1.43 2.13 -0.93
CA SER A 130 0.53 1.08 -0.43
C SER A 130 0.95 0.62 0.96
N PHE A 131 -0.01 0.09 1.73
CA PHE A 131 0.28 -0.49 3.04
C PHE A 131 0.93 -1.87 2.88
N LYS A 132 2.06 -2.09 3.54
CA LYS A 132 2.76 -3.36 3.60
C LYS A 132 2.76 -3.86 5.05
N LYS A 133 2.22 -5.05 5.25
CA LYS A 133 2.26 -5.73 6.55
C LYS A 133 3.64 -6.35 6.75
N PHE A 134 4.23 -6.12 7.91
CA PHE A 134 5.41 -6.85 8.37
C PHE A 134 4.95 -8.26 8.74
N HIS A 135 5.54 -9.27 8.12
CA HIS A 135 5.37 -10.64 8.59
C HIS A 135 6.38 -10.89 9.70
N GLY A 136 5.89 -11.28 10.88
CA GLY A 136 6.70 -12.02 11.84
C GLY A 136 6.74 -13.50 11.44
N GLU A 137 7.68 -14.25 12.02
CA GLU A 137 7.84 -15.70 11.83
C GLU A 137 6.49 -16.40 11.67
N SER A 138 6.23 -16.88 10.46
CA SER A 138 5.11 -17.76 10.14
C SER A 138 5.40 -19.12 10.79
N THR A 139 5.07 -19.26 12.07
CA THR A 139 5.06 -20.58 12.69
C THR A 139 3.82 -21.30 12.18
N SER A 140 4.01 -22.29 11.32
CA SER A 140 2.93 -23.16 10.85
C SER A 140 2.33 -23.90 12.04
N ALA A 141 1.07 -23.62 12.37
CA ALA A 141 0.36 -24.37 13.39
C ALA A 141 0.07 -25.79 12.87
N ASP A 142 0.35 -26.81 13.69
CA ASP A 142 0.00 -28.19 13.37
C ASP A 142 -1.49 -28.44 13.67
N HIS A 143 -2.30 -28.27 12.63
CA HIS A 143 -3.74 -28.49 12.70
C HIS A 143 -4.12 -29.98 12.89
N GLY A 144 -3.25 -30.91 12.52
CA GLY A 144 -3.52 -32.35 12.65
C GLY A 144 -3.53 -32.79 14.12
N SER A 145 -2.45 -32.46 14.84
CA SER A 145 -2.32 -32.76 16.27
C SER A 145 -3.40 -32.07 17.11
N ALA A 146 -3.80 -30.84 16.75
CA ALA A 146 -4.87 -30.12 17.43
C ALA A 146 -6.22 -30.85 17.31
N ASN A 147 -6.56 -31.36 16.12
CA ASN A 147 -7.82 -32.03 15.88
C ASN A 147 -7.90 -33.41 16.57
N GLU A 148 -6.78 -34.13 16.61
CA GLU A 148 -6.68 -35.39 17.34
C GLU A 148 -6.88 -35.18 18.85
N TRP A 149 -6.28 -34.13 19.41
CA TRP A 149 -6.43 -33.79 20.83
C TRP A 149 -7.87 -33.42 21.20
N VAL A 150 -8.54 -32.61 20.37
CA VAL A 150 -9.95 -32.26 20.57
C VAL A 150 -10.82 -33.52 20.59
N THR A 151 -10.60 -34.43 19.64
CA THR A 151 -11.43 -35.64 19.50
C THR A 151 -11.19 -36.64 20.63
N ASN A 152 -9.94 -36.86 21.00
CA ASN A 152 -9.57 -37.98 21.87
C ASN A 152 -9.45 -37.60 23.36
N VAL A 153 -9.10 -36.34 23.66
CA VAL A 153 -8.78 -35.88 25.02
C VAL A 153 -9.83 -34.89 25.53
N LEU A 154 -10.11 -33.83 24.78
CA LEU A 154 -10.99 -32.75 25.24
C LEU A 154 -12.41 -33.24 25.55
N LEU A 155 -12.97 -34.09 24.67
CA LEU A 155 -14.31 -34.67 24.88
C LEU A 155 -14.39 -35.56 26.12
N GLN A 156 -13.29 -36.17 26.55
CA GLN A 156 -13.27 -36.96 27.78
C GLN A 156 -13.27 -36.07 29.02
N LEU A 157 -12.55 -34.95 28.98
CA LEU A 157 -12.47 -33.98 30.08
C LEU A 157 -13.80 -33.30 30.38
N PHE A 158 -14.66 -33.12 29.36
CA PHE A 158 -15.99 -32.55 29.54
C PHE A 158 -17.04 -33.56 30.06
N ARG A 159 -16.71 -34.86 30.15
CA ARG A 159 -17.66 -35.85 30.67
C ARG A 159 -18.03 -35.54 32.12
N GLY A 160 -19.33 -35.38 32.36
CA GLY A 160 -19.87 -35.11 33.70
C GLY A 160 -20.10 -33.63 34.03
N TYR A 161 -19.77 -32.72 33.11
CA TYR A 161 -20.06 -31.30 33.24
C TYR A 161 -21.18 -30.89 32.26
N ASP A 162 -22.15 -30.11 32.73
CA ASP A 162 -23.13 -29.46 31.85
C ASP A 162 -22.41 -28.37 31.04
N PRO A 163 -22.69 -28.20 29.74
CA PRO A 163 -22.07 -27.13 28.93
C PRO A 163 -22.11 -25.74 29.56
N LYS A 164 -23.14 -25.42 30.37
CA LYS A 164 -23.24 -24.13 31.09
C LYS A 164 -22.16 -23.93 32.17
N ASP A 165 -21.59 -25.04 32.66
CA ASP A 165 -20.58 -25.07 33.71
C ASP A 165 -19.15 -25.11 33.11
N VAL A 166 -19.03 -25.10 31.79
CA VAL A 166 -17.75 -25.09 31.07
C VAL A 166 -17.38 -23.66 30.66
N TRP A 167 -16.26 -23.18 31.20
CA TRP A 167 -15.73 -21.85 30.93
C TRP A 167 -14.39 -21.95 30.22
N ASN A 168 -14.22 -21.17 29.16
CA ASN A 168 -12.92 -20.96 28.55
C ASN A 168 -12.17 -19.88 29.34
N CYS A 169 -11.01 -20.24 29.90
CA CYS A 169 -10.09 -19.32 30.53
C CYS A 169 -8.91 -19.09 29.60
N ASP A 170 -8.68 -17.84 29.21
CA ASP A 170 -7.53 -17.51 28.35
C ASP A 170 -6.85 -16.21 28.80
N GLU A 171 -5.54 -16.18 28.62
CA GLU A 171 -4.70 -15.01 28.86
C GLU A 171 -4.54 -14.22 27.56
N THR A 172 -5.01 -12.98 27.56
CA THR A 172 -4.76 -12.04 26.45
C THR A 172 -3.79 -10.95 26.87
N GLY A 173 -2.90 -10.58 25.95
CA GLY A 173 -1.92 -9.52 26.14
C GLY A 173 -2.26 -8.30 25.30
N ILE A 174 -2.50 -7.15 25.94
CA ILE A 174 -2.65 -5.86 25.26
C ILE A 174 -1.28 -5.18 25.20
N PHE A 175 -0.69 -5.14 24.01
CA PHE A 175 0.62 -4.50 23.79
C PHE A 175 0.47 -2.99 23.53
N TYR A 176 0.58 -2.18 24.59
CA TYR A 176 0.32 -0.74 24.52
C TYR A 176 1.50 0.09 23.98
N LYS A 177 2.71 -0.49 23.92
CA LYS A 177 3.89 0.11 23.26
C LYS A 177 4.16 -0.50 21.88
N ALA A 178 3.27 -1.35 21.37
CA ALA A 178 3.47 -1.98 20.08
C ALA A 178 3.42 -0.94 18.96
N MET A 179 4.43 -0.98 18.10
CA MET A 179 4.41 -0.26 16.83
C MET A 179 3.43 -0.95 15.86
N PRO A 180 2.88 -0.22 14.87
CA PRO A 180 2.04 -0.81 13.85
C PRO A 180 2.69 -2.02 13.18
N SER A 181 1.90 -3.06 12.91
CA SER A 181 2.35 -4.31 12.27
C SER A 181 2.65 -4.16 10.77
N GLY A 182 2.80 -2.94 10.29
CA GLY A 182 3.07 -2.61 8.90
C GLY A 182 3.27 -1.12 8.71
N SER A 183 3.74 -0.74 7.53
CA SER A 183 4.01 0.63 7.13
C SER A 183 3.51 0.89 5.73
N LEU A 184 3.17 2.14 5.45
CA LEU A 184 3.07 2.62 4.07
C LEU A 184 4.46 2.61 3.44
N ARG A 185 4.55 2.09 2.21
CA ARG A 185 5.79 1.95 1.42
C ARG A 185 5.51 2.26 -0.04
N PHE A 186 6.55 2.55 -0.81
CA PHE A 186 6.41 2.63 -2.27
C PHE A 186 6.13 1.23 -2.83
N SER A 187 5.31 1.18 -3.88
CA SER A 187 5.04 -0.09 -4.57
C SER A 187 6.31 -0.54 -5.30
N GLY A 188 6.83 -1.71 -4.91
CA GLY A 188 8.10 -2.24 -5.42
C GLY A 188 9.21 -2.27 -4.38
N ASP A 189 9.05 -1.60 -3.23
CA ASP A 189 9.97 -1.76 -2.10
C ASP A 189 9.93 -3.21 -1.61
N GLU A 190 11.12 -3.81 -1.49
CA GLU A 190 11.27 -5.13 -0.89
C GLU A 190 10.77 -5.13 0.56
N GLN A 191 10.27 -6.29 0.97
CA GLN A 191 9.63 -6.46 2.25
C GLN A 191 10.66 -6.20 3.36
N SER A 192 10.47 -5.11 4.11
CA SER A 192 11.34 -4.83 5.25
C SER A 192 11.07 -5.88 6.32
N ASN A 193 12.15 -6.53 6.78
CA ASN A 193 12.11 -7.40 7.93
C ASN A 193 11.49 -6.63 9.11
N GLY A 194 10.52 -7.25 9.78
CA GLY A 194 9.84 -6.62 10.90
C GLY A 194 10.84 -6.26 12.01
N THR A 195 10.77 -5.04 12.52
CA THR A 195 11.54 -4.65 13.69
C THR A 195 10.97 -5.36 14.93
N LYS A 196 11.85 -5.79 15.85
CA LYS A 196 11.44 -6.38 17.12
C LYS A 196 10.53 -5.41 17.86
N VAL A 197 9.25 -5.76 17.95
CA VAL A 197 8.24 -4.92 18.62
C VAL A 197 8.43 -5.03 20.13
N PRO A 198 8.40 -3.91 20.87
CA PRO A 198 8.35 -3.94 22.33
C PRO A 198 7.19 -4.81 22.79
N LYS A 199 7.47 -5.82 23.62
CA LYS A 199 6.48 -6.76 24.14
C LYS A 199 5.88 -6.31 25.48
N ASP A 200 6.09 -5.05 25.87
CA ASP A 200 5.40 -4.45 27.02
C ASP A 200 3.89 -4.62 26.84
N ARG A 201 3.28 -5.38 27.75
CA ARG A 201 1.88 -5.76 27.65
C ARG A 201 1.19 -5.67 29.00
N LEU A 202 -0.08 -5.31 28.96
CA LEU A 202 -1.01 -5.60 30.04
C LEU A 202 -1.56 -6.99 29.79
N THR A 203 -1.30 -7.90 30.71
CA THR A 203 -1.89 -9.24 30.71
C THR A 203 -3.27 -9.16 31.38
N MET A 204 -4.29 -9.70 30.71
CA MET A 204 -5.61 -9.87 31.27
C MET A 204 -6.03 -11.33 31.14
N GLN A 205 -6.54 -11.89 32.22
CA GLN A 205 -7.19 -13.18 32.20
C GLN A 205 -8.68 -12.97 31.93
N THR A 206 -9.20 -13.69 30.93
CA THR A 206 -10.60 -13.61 30.55
C THR A 206 -11.27 -14.96 30.72
N TRP A 207 -12.51 -14.93 31.19
CA TRP A 207 -13.35 -16.11 31.35
C TRP A 207 -14.57 -15.91 30.47
N THR A 208 -14.78 -16.82 29.53
CA THR A 208 -15.93 -16.78 28.62
C THR A 208 -16.70 -18.07 28.73
N ALA A 209 -18.01 -17.96 28.97
CA ALA A 209 -18.88 -19.14 28.95
C ALA A 209 -18.86 -19.73 27.53
N VAL A 210 -18.60 -21.03 27.44
CA VAL A 210 -18.63 -21.72 26.16
C VAL A 210 -20.10 -21.80 25.72
N LYS A 211 -20.51 -20.92 24.81
CA LYS A 211 -21.85 -21.02 24.21
C LYS A 211 -21.94 -22.34 23.46
N SER A 212 -22.99 -23.11 23.71
CA SER A 212 -23.24 -24.42 23.08
C SER A 212 -23.29 -24.31 21.55
N LYS A 213 -22.13 -24.43 20.91
CA LYS A 213 -21.93 -24.76 19.50
C LYS A 213 -20.73 -25.70 19.36
N LEU A 214 -20.64 -26.66 20.28
CA LEU A 214 -19.95 -27.93 20.05
C LEU A 214 -20.98 -28.91 19.50
#